data_AF-A0A4W3GMA2-F1
#
_entry.id   AF-A0A4W3GMA2-F1
#
_cell.length_a   1.000
_cell.length_b   1.000
_cell.length_c   1.000
_cell.angle_alpha   90.00
_cell.angle_beta   90.00
_cell.angle_gamma   90.00
#
_symmetry.space_group_name_H-M   'P 1'
#
loop_
_entity.id
_entity.type
_entity.pdbx_description
1 polymer ?
#
loop_
_entity_poly.entity_id
_entity_poly.type
_entity_poly.pdbx_seq_one_letter_code
_entity_poly.pdbx_strand_id
1 'polypeptide(L)'
;AIFNSHLNTYHFDNSGSVTGLTVCQSGSVTGCQSGSVTGCQSGSYGSLNVCQSGSVTGCQSGSVTVCHSVSMTGCQPGAVTVCQSGSVTVCQSGSVTVCHSVSMTGCQPGAVTVCQSGSVIVCQSGPVTGCQTGSVTGCQSGSLTGCQSGSVTGCQSGSVTGCQMAQ
;
A
#
# COMPACT_ATOMS: atom_id res chain seq x y z
N ALA A 1 19.56 -5.68 18.80
CA ALA A 1 18.49 -6.15 19.70
C ALA A 1 18.27 -7.64 19.47
N ILE A 2 17.78 -8.35 20.49
CA ILE A 2 17.92 -9.80 20.76
C ILE A 2 17.53 -10.70 19.56
N PHE A 3 18.40 -11.68 19.25
CA PHE A 3 18.22 -12.69 18.21
C PHE A 3 17.73 -14.00 18.84
N ASN A 4 16.61 -14.55 18.36
CA ASN A 4 16.25 -15.94 18.62
C ASN A 4 15.78 -16.62 17.34
N SER A 5 16.45 -17.73 17.02
CA SER A 5 16.30 -18.55 15.84
C SER A 5 15.17 -19.55 16.03
N HIS A 6 14.08 -19.35 15.30
CA HIS A 6 13.16 -20.33 14.69
C HIS A 6 11.87 -19.55 14.36
N LEU A 7 11.66 -19.21 13.08
CA LEU A 7 10.70 -18.22 12.55
C LEU A 7 11.12 -16.76 12.85
N ASN A 8 12.09 -16.24 12.10
CA ASN A 8 12.70 -14.93 12.35
C ASN A 8 11.67 -13.78 12.29
N THR A 9 11.16 -13.36 13.45
CA THR A 9 10.45 -12.09 13.61
C THR A 9 11.42 -11.07 14.19
N TYR A 10 11.73 -10.03 13.43
CA TYR A 10 12.60 -8.93 13.83
C TYR A 10 11.75 -7.80 14.40
N HIS A 11 11.93 -7.50 15.68
CA HIS A 11 11.29 -6.36 16.34
C HIS A 11 12.32 -5.24 16.53
N PHE A 12 12.06 -4.08 15.93
CA PHE A 12 12.84 -2.86 16.10
C PHE A 12 12.03 -1.85 16.93
N ASP A 13 12.12 -2.02 18.25
CA ASP A 13 11.70 -1.00 19.21
C ASP A 13 12.88 -0.06 19.43
N ASN A 14 12.86 1.12 18.82
CA ASN A 14 13.82 2.15 19.15
C ASN A 14 13.10 3.48 19.34
N SER A 15 13.17 3.99 20.56
CA SER A 15 12.79 5.35 20.95
C SER A 15 13.69 6.44 20.32
N GLY A 16 14.63 6.07 19.46
CA GLY A 16 15.43 6.94 18.59
C GLY A 16 15.20 6.66 17.11
N SER A 17 15.20 7.73 16.29
CA SER A 17 15.00 7.67 14.84
C SER A 17 16.13 6.88 14.16
N VAL A 18 15.81 5.70 13.61
CA VAL A 18 16.77 4.90 12.82
C VAL A 18 16.84 5.47 11.41
N THR A 19 17.97 6.07 11.02
CA THR A 19 18.16 6.60 9.65
C THR A 19 18.46 5.45 8.67
N GLY A 20 17.42 4.75 8.24
CA GLY A 20 17.53 3.70 7.22
C GLY A 20 17.59 2.30 7.81
N LEU A 21 16.62 1.46 7.49
CA LEU A 21 16.55 0.05 7.83
C LEU A 21 16.49 -0.76 6.53
N THR A 22 17.52 -1.56 6.24
CA THR A 22 17.50 -2.50 5.12
C THR A 22 17.29 -3.92 5.62
N VAL A 23 16.31 -4.62 5.07
CA VAL A 23 15.95 -5.99 5.46
C VAL A 23 16.04 -6.90 4.24
N CYS A 24 16.95 -7.88 4.28
CA CYS A 24 17.12 -8.86 3.20
C CYS A 24 16.80 -10.32 3.61
N GLN A 25 16.32 -10.56 4.83
CA GLN A 25 16.12 -11.91 5.36
C GLN A 25 14.63 -12.30 5.38
N SER A 26 14.36 -13.59 5.17
CA SER A 26 13.02 -14.17 5.30
C SER A 26 12.55 -14.07 6.75
N GLY A 27 11.38 -13.48 6.97
CA GLY A 27 10.87 -13.26 8.31
C GLY A 27 9.75 -12.23 8.37
N SER A 28 9.33 -11.89 9.58
CA SER A 28 8.42 -10.77 9.83
C SER A 28 9.21 -9.62 10.41
N VAL A 29 8.99 -8.38 9.96
CA VAL A 29 9.67 -7.20 10.48
C VAL A 29 8.66 -6.23 11.03
N THR A 30 8.86 -5.81 12.29
CA THR A 30 8.10 -4.75 12.93
C THR A 30 9.05 -3.63 13.33
N GLY A 31 8.76 -2.39 12.91
CA GLY A 31 9.55 -1.21 13.27
C GLY A 31 8.69 0.02 13.54
N CYS A 32 8.95 0.71 14.65
CA CYS A 32 8.08 1.80 15.12
C CYS A 32 8.49 3.20 14.62
N GLN A 33 9.78 3.54 14.64
CA GLN A 33 10.30 4.79 14.08
C GLN A 33 11.52 4.53 13.19
N SER A 34 11.41 4.88 11.92
CA SER A 34 12.52 4.75 10.96
C SER A 34 12.48 5.89 9.93
N GLY A 35 13.64 6.30 9.41
CA GLY A 35 13.71 7.25 8.30
C GLY A 35 13.25 6.61 7.00
N SER A 36 13.89 5.53 6.58
CA SER A 36 13.50 4.78 5.39
C SER A 36 13.62 3.29 5.64
N VAL A 37 12.69 2.49 5.14
CA VAL A 37 12.71 1.03 5.25
C VAL A 37 12.81 0.45 3.84
N THR A 38 13.80 -0.39 3.59
CA THR A 38 14.02 -1.02 2.29
C THR A 38 14.10 -2.53 2.43
N GLY A 39 13.16 -3.25 1.81
CA GLY A 39 13.18 -4.70 1.65
C GLY A 39 13.90 -5.10 0.37
N CYS A 40 14.80 -6.09 0.44
CA CYS A 40 15.62 -6.52 -0.69
C CYS A 40 14.83 -7.39 -1.69
N GLN A 41 15.25 -7.38 -2.96
CA GLN A 41 14.57 -8.09 -4.07
C GLN A 41 14.63 -9.62 -3.99
N SER A 42 15.53 -10.18 -3.18
CA SER A 42 15.86 -11.61 -3.17
C SER A 42 15.27 -12.40 -1.99
N GLY A 43 14.48 -11.77 -1.12
CA GLY A 43 13.92 -12.41 0.07
C GLY A 43 12.42 -12.25 0.16
N SER A 44 11.67 -13.35 0.11
CA SER A 44 10.26 -13.36 0.49
C SER A 44 10.16 -13.19 2.01
N TYR A 45 9.67 -12.05 2.48
CA TYR A 45 9.33 -11.86 3.91
C TYR A 45 7.85 -12.12 4.15
N GLY A 46 7.52 -12.66 5.33
CA GLY A 46 6.17 -13.02 5.72
C GLY A 46 5.30 -11.78 5.92
N SER A 47 5.73 -10.86 6.78
CA SER A 47 5.04 -9.58 6.97
C SER A 47 5.99 -8.41 7.31
N LEU A 48 5.66 -7.22 6.84
CA LEU A 48 6.36 -5.97 7.15
C LEU A 48 5.36 -5.02 7.82
N ASN A 49 5.60 -4.64 9.07
CA ASN A 49 4.77 -3.70 9.82
C ASN A 49 5.59 -2.48 10.23
N VAL A 50 5.20 -1.30 9.75
CA VAL A 50 5.93 -0.05 10.00
C VAL A 50 4.99 1.00 10.57
N CYS A 51 5.26 1.51 11.77
CA CYS A 51 4.38 2.50 12.40
C CYS A 51 4.63 3.91 11.84
N GLN A 52 5.89 4.35 11.79
CA GLN A 52 6.26 5.66 11.28
C GLN A 52 7.52 5.58 10.43
N SER A 53 7.42 6.07 9.20
CA SER A 53 8.52 6.11 8.25
C SER A 53 8.52 7.38 7.40
N GLY A 54 9.67 7.79 6.91
CA GLY A 54 9.75 8.68 5.75
C GLY A 54 9.31 7.91 4.51
N SER A 55 10.02 6.84 4.18
CA SER A 55 9.71 6.03 2.99
C SER A 55 9.80 4.54 3.27
N VAL A 56 8.95 3.75 2.63
CA VAL A 56 9.02 2.28 2.65
C VAL A 56 9.08 1.77 1.22
N THR A 57 10.09 0.95 0.93
CA THR A 57 10.26 0.28 -0.34
C THR A 57 10.34 -1.22 -0.09
N GLY A 58 9.42 -2.00 -0.62
CA GLY A 58 9.35 -3.45 -0.41
C GLY A 58 9.26 -4.23 -1.71
N CYS A 59 10.15 -5.20 -1.90
CA CYS A 59 10.02 -6.21 -2.96
C CYS A 59 9.56 -7.54 -2.36
N GLN A 60 8.62 -8.25 -2.99
CA GLN A 60 8.17 -9.61 -2.63
C GLN A 60 7.86 -9.84 -1.14
N SER A 61 6.67 -9.40 -0.72
CA SER A 61 6.22 -9.51 0.68
C SER A 61 4.96 -10.38 0.76
N GLY A 62 4.73 -11.09 1.86
CA GLY A 62 3.43 -11.68 2.15
C GLY A 62 2.40 -10.60 2.47
N SER A 63 2.66 -9.76 3.46
CA SER A 63 1.79 -8.62 3.81
C SER A 63 2.60 -7.41 4.25
N VAL A 64 2.16 -6.20 3.88
CA VAL A 64 2.79 -4.93 4.28
C VAL A 64 1.76 -4.05 4.95
N THR A 65 1.99 -3.69 6.20
CA THR A 65 1.17 -2.77 6.97
C THR A 65 2.00 -1.53 7.30
N VAL A 66 1.50 -0.35 6.95
CA VAL A 66 2.15 0.93 7.26
C VAL A 66 1.16 1.88 7.89
N CYS A 67 1.43 2.35 9.10
CA CYS A 67 0.54 3.30 9.76
C CYS A 67 0.76 4.72 9.22
N HIS A 68 2.00 5.19 9.17
CA HIS A 68 2.36 6.52 8.67
C HIS A 68 3.61 6.48 7.80
N SER A 69 3.50 7.03 6.59
CA SER A 69 4.64 7.22 5.69
C SER A 69 4.52 8.49 4.84
N VAL A 70 5.63 9.04 4.36
CA VAL A 70 5.57 10.01 3.26
C VAL A 70 5.33 9.26 1.95
N SER A 71 6.04 8.15 1.73
CA SER A 71 5.90 7.35 0.52
C SER A 71 6.02 5.85 0.76
N MET A 72 5.27 5.08 -0.03
CA MET A 72 5.26 3.62 -0.03
C MET A 72 5.42 3.12 -1.46
N THR A 73 6.36 2.20 -1.70
CA THR A 73 6.56 1.55 -3.00
C THR A 73 6.68 0.05 -2.81
N GLY A 74 5.78 -0.72 -3.40
CA GLY A 74 5.73 -2.17 -3.31
C GLY A 74 5.74 -2.83 -4.69
N CYS A 75 6.62 -3.80 -4.93
CA CYS A 75 6.63 -4.50 -6.23
C CYS A 75 5.67 -5.68 -6.28
N GLN A 76 5.71 -6.58 -5.29
CA GLN A 76 4.91 -7.82 -5.26
C GLN A 76 4.42 -8.20 -3.85
N PRO A 77 3.74 -7.31 -3.11
CA PRO A 77 3.15 -7.69 -1.82
C PRO A 77 1.87 -8.53 -2.01
N GLY A 78 1.68 -9.59 -1.22
CA GLY A 78 0.43 -10.35 -1.19
C GLY A 78 -0.75 -9.48 -0.73
N ALA A 79 -0.56 -8.69 0.33
CA ALA A 79 -1.52 -7.69 0.78
C ALA A 79 -0.81 -6.40 1.23
N VAL A 80 -1.44 -5.25 1.03
CA VAL A 80 -0.96 -3.93 1.47
C VAL A 80 -2.05 -3.22 2.26
N THR A 81 -1.72 -2.76 3.46
CA THR A 81 -2.59 -1.92 4.29
C THR A 81 -1.83 -0.66 4.66
N VAL A 82 -2.36 0.51 4.29
CA VAL A 82 -1.76 1.81 4.61
C VAL A 82 -2.79 2.68 5.32
N CYS A 83 -2.52 3.09 6.54
CA CYS A 83 -3.44 3.96 7.29
C CYS A 83 -3.31 5.41 6.84
N GLN A 84 -2.09 5.94 6.74
CA GLN A 84 -1.81 7.30 6.29
C GLN A 84 -0.53 7.36 5.45
N SER A 85 -0.63 8.00 4.29
CA SER A 85 0.51 8.19 3.39
C SER A 85 0.42 9.49 2.60
N GLY A 86 1.57 10.00 2.13
CA GLY A 86 1.58 10.93 1.01
C GLY A 86 1.25 10.19 -0.28
N SER A 87 2.10 9.24 -0.67
CA SER A 87 1.95 8.48 -1.92
C SER A 87 2.12 6.98 -1.71
N VAL A 88 1.31 6.19 -2.43
CA VAL A 88 1.40 4.73 -2.46
C VAL A 88 1.54 4.25 -3.90
N THR A 89 2.59 3.49 -4.20
CA THR A 89 2.79 2.85 -5.51
C THR A 89 2.91 1.35 -5.33
N VAL A 90 2.07 0.57 -6.02
CA VAL A 90 2.09 -0.89 -5.95
C VAL A 90 2.08 -1.49 -7.35
N CYS A 91 3.09 -2.28 -7.72
CA CYS A 91 3.16 -2.87 -9.05
C CYS A 91 2.23 -4.08 -9.18
N GLN A 92 2.32 -5.06 -8.29
CA GLN A 92 1.47 -6.25 -8.32
C GLN A 92 1.11 -6.64 -6.90
N SER A 93 -0.17 -6.90 -6.62
CA SER A 93 -0.57 -7.30 -5.28
C SER A 93 -1.87 -8.08 -5.26
N GLY A 94 -2.08 -8.89 -4.23
CA GLY A 94 -3.38 -9.53 -4.01
C GLY A 94 -4.45 -8.52 -3.62
N SER A 95 -4.19 -7.73 -2.57
CA SER A 95 -5.11 -6.67 -2.13
C SER A 95 -4.38 -5.41 -1.65
N VAL A 96 -5.02 -4.26 -1.82
CA VAL A 96 -4.53 -2.95 -1.36
C VAL A 96 -5.65 -2.23 -0.63
N THR A 97 -5.42 -1.91 0.64
CA THR A 97 -6.31 -1.08 1.47
C THR A 97 -5.57 0.19 1.86
N VAL A 98 -6.14 1.35 1.53
CA VAL A 98 -5.57 2.65 1.91
C VAL A 98 -6.64 3.49 2.61
N CYS A 99 -6.43 3.81 3.88
CA CYS A 99 -7.38 4.65 4.62
C CYS A 99 -7.23 6.12 4.21
N HIS A 100 -6.01 6.66 4.22
CA HIS A 100 -5.74 8.05 3.84
C HIS A 100 -4.49 8.15 2.96
N SER A 101 -4.62 8.79 1.81
CA SER A 101 -3.49 9.10 0.92
C SER A 101 -3.68 10.40 0.16
N VAL A 102 -2.60 11.05 -0.27
CA VAL A 102 -2.71 12.09 -1.31
C VAL A 102 -2.86 11.42 -2.67
N SER A 103 -2.08 10.37 -2.92
CA SER A 103 -2.09 9.65 -4.21
C SER A 103 -1.85 8.16 -4.05
N MET A 104 -2.52 7.36 -4.89
CA MET A 104 -2.28 5.93 -5.05
C MET A 104 -2.17 5.56 -6.52
N THR A 105 -1.17 4.75 -6.85
CA THR A 105 -0.95 4.19 -8.19
C THR A 105 -0.74 2.68 -8.10
N GLY A 106 -1.57 1.92 -8.81
CA GLY A 106 -1.51 0.46 -8.88
C GLY A 106 -1.40 -0.05 -10.31
N CYS A 107 -0.46 -0.95 -10.62
CA CYS A 107 -0.41 -1.56 -11.96
C CYS A 107 -1.31 -2.80 -12.07
N GLN A 108 -1.14 -3.77 -11.15
CA GLN A 108 -1.86 -5.05 -11.13
C GLN A 108 -2.34 -5.48 -9.73
N PRO A 109 -3.16 -4.66 -9.03
CA PRO A 109 -3.75 -5.10 -7.77
C PRO A 109 -4.98 -6.01 -8.00
N GLY A 110 -5.11 -7.09 -7.22
CA GLY A 110 -6.28 -7.96 -7.25
C GLY A 110 -7.54 -7.25 -6.77
N ALA A 111 -7.52 -6.63 -5.59
CA ALA A 111 -8.60 -5.76 -5.11
C ALA A 111 -8.04 -4.48 -4.48
N VAL A 112 -8.77 -3.37 -4.63
CA VAL A 112 -8.38 -2.06 -4.12
C VAL A 112 -9.51 -1.44 -3.33
N THR A 113 -9.24 -1.05 -2.09
CA THR A 113 -10.16 -0.29 -1.23
C THR A 113 -9.48 0.98 -0.76
N VAL A 114 -10.10 2.13 -1.01
CA VAL A 114 -9.59 3.44 -0.61
C VAL A 114 -10.67 4.20 0.14
N CYS A 115 -10.41 4.57 1.40
CA CYS A 115 -11.38 5.32 2.19
C CYS A 115 -11.32 6.82 1.84
N GLN A 116 -10.15 7.44 1.93
CA GLN A 116 -9.95 8.84 1.60
C GLN A 116 -8.68 9.02 0.74
N SER A 117 -8.83 9.63 -0.44
CA SER A 117 -7.68 9.94 -1.28
C SER A 117 -7.84 11.17 -2.16
N GLY A 118 -6.74 11.85 -2.47
CA GLY A 118 -6.73 12.87 -3.52
C GLY A 118 -6.89 12.26 -4.91
N SER A 119 -6.17 11.20 -5.22
CA SER A 119 -6.20 10.55 -6.54
C SER A 119 -5.84 9.07 -6.48
N VAL A 120 -6.58 8.25 -7.22
CA VAL A 120 -6.40 6.82 -7.37
C VAL A 120 -6.26 6.47 -8.85
N ILE A 121 -5.15 5.87 -9.23
CA ILE A 121 -4.89 5.41 -10.61
C ILE A 121 -4.61 3.92 -10.57
N VAL A 122 -5.35 3.13 -11.34
CA VAL A 122 -5.17 1.68 -11.42
C VAL A 122 -5.18 1.20 -12.87
N CYS A 123 -4.14 0.49 -13.30
CA CYS A 123 -4.02 0.06 -14.70
C CYS A 123 -4.85 -1.20 -14.98
N GLN A 124 -4.61 -2.29 -14.24
CA GLN A 124 -5.33 -3.55 -14.41
C GLN A 124 -5.68 -4.10 -13.04
N SER A 125 -6.96 -4.28 -12.73
CA SER A 125 -7.35 -4.73 -11.40
C SER A 125 -8.62 -5.53 -11.38
N GLY A 126 -8.84 -6.24 -10.27
CA GLY A 126 -10.21 -6.62 -9.90
C GLY A 126 -10.98 -5.38 -9.40
N PRO A 127 -11.84 -5.54 -8.38
CA PRO A 127 -12.70 -4.45 -7.93
C PRO A 127 -11.91 -3.31 -7.28
N VAL A 128 -12.29 -2.07 -7.59
CA VAL A 128 -11.80 -0.84 -6.96
C VAL A 128 -12.96 -0.15 -6.27
N THR A 129 -12.84 0.10 -4.98
CA THR A 129 -13.85 0.82 -4.18
C THR A 129 -13.21 2.06 -3.55
N GLY A 130 -13.77 3.23 -3.81
CA GLY A 130 -13.39 4.52 -3.23
C GLY A 130 -14.54 5.15 -2.45
N CYS A 131 -14.33 5.54 -1.20
CA CYS A 131 -15.38 6.21 -0.42
C CYS A 131 -15.37 7.73 -0.62
N GLN A 132 -14.23 8.39 -0.40
CA GLN A 132 -14.04 9.85 -0.50
C GLN A 132 -12.79 10.15 -1.32
N THR A 133 -12.95 10.24 -2.63
CA THR A 133 -11.81 10.30 -3.55
C THR A 133 -11.90 11.49 -4.47
N GLY A 134 -10.85 12.30 -4.57
CA GLY A 134 -10.82 13.41 -5.52
C GLY A 134 -10.97 12.93 -6.97
N SER A 135 -10.22 11.89 -7.36
CA SER A 135 -10.36 11.24 -8.66
C SER A 135 -10.02 9.75 -8.60
N VAL A 136 -10.75 8.93 -9.36
CA VAL A 136 -10.49 7.50 -9.56
C VAL A 136 -10.38 7.23 -11.05
N THR A 137 -9.24 6.70 -11.49
CA THR A 137 -8.99 6.33 -12.89
C THR A 137 -8.63 4.84 -12.96
N GLY A 138 -9.38 4.08 -13.74
CA GLY A 138 -9.16 2.65 -13.99
C GLY A 138 -9.05 2.34 -15.48
N CYS A 139 -7.97 1.70 -15.94
CA CYS A 139 -7.87 1.34 -17.36
C CYS A 139 -8.57 0.00 -17.67
N GLN A 140 -8.31 -1.05 -16.90
CA GLN A 140 -8.86 -2.41 -17.07
C GLN A 140 -9.28 -2.98 -15.71
N SER A 141 -10.44 -2.59 -15.22
CA SER A 141 -10.89 -2.94 -13.87
C SER A 141 -12.14 -3.80 -13.89
N GLY A 142 -12.22 -4.81 -13.02
CA GLY A 142 -13.42 -5.64 -12.89
C GLY A 142 -14.67 -4.81 -12.55
N SER A 143 -14.58 -3.93 -11.55
CA SER A 143 -15.62 -2.98 -11.18
C SER A 143 -14.99 -1.74 -10.54
N LEU A 144 -15.57 -0.56 -10.78
CA LEU A 144 -15.19 0.70 -10.15
C LEU A 144 -16.39 1.25 -9.37
N THR A 145 -16.24 1.44 -8.06
CA THR A 145 -17.28 2.03 -7.20
C THR A 145 -16.74 3.26 -6.49
N GLY A 146 -17.41 4.40 -6.61
CA GLY A 146 -17.05 5.66 -5.95
C GLY A 146 -18.23 6.27 -5.18
N CYS A 147 -18.16 6.41 -3.85
CA CYS A 147 -19.29 6.95 -3.07
C CYS A 147 -19.37 8.48 -3.11
N GLN A 148 -18.27 9.18 -2.85
CA GLN A 148 -18.15 10.65 -2.89
C GLN A 148 -16.90 10.98 -3.71
N SER A 149 -17.04 10.91 -5.03
CA SER A 149 -15.91 11.08 -5.95
C SER A 149 -16.01 12.39 -6.73
N GLY A 150 -14.89 13.10 -6.90
CA GLY A 150 -14.85 14.24 -7.82
C GLY A 150 -14.93 13.78 -9.28
N SER A 151 -14.20 12.72 -9.64
CA SER A 151 -14.27 12.09 -10.96
C SER A 151 -14.03 10.58 -10.87
N VAL A 152 -14.75 9.81 -11.70
CA VAL A 152 -14.52 8.39 -11.90
C VAL A 152 -14.41 8.13 -13.40
N THR A 153 -13.23 7.71 -13.86
CA THR A 153 -12.94 7.42 -15.28
C THR A 153 -12.56 5.96 -15.45
N GLY A 154 -13.24 5.24 -16.34
CA GLY A 154 -12.96 3.85 -16.68
C GLY A 154 -12.80 3.66 -18.19
N CYS A 155 -11.70 3.06 -18.66
CA CYS A 155 -11.54 2.78 -20.11
C CYS A 155 -12.16 1.44 -20.52
N GLN A 156 -11.93 0.39 -19.74
CA GLN A 156 -12.42 -0.98 -19.97
C GLN A 156 -12.85 -1.58 -18.62
N SER A 157 -13.93 -1.06 -18.06
CA SER A 157 -14.45 -1.47 -16.75
C SER A 157 -15.68 -2.34 -16.89
N GLY A 158 -15.76 -3.44 -16.13
CA GLY A 158 -16.93 -4.32 -16.14
C GLY A 158 -18.19 -3.64 -15.60
N SER A 159 -18.05 -2.73 -14.63
CA SER A 159 -19.11 -1.85 -14.13
C SER A 159 -18.50 -0.59 -13.52
N VAL A 160 -19.17 0.55 -13.64
CA VAL A 160 -18.78 1.81 -12.99
C VAL A 160 -20.00 2.38 -12.26
N THR A 161 -19.89 2.53 -10.94
CA THR A 161 -20.97 3.00 -10.07
C THR A 161 -20.51 4.20 -9.25
N GLY A 162 -21.21 5.32 -9.34
CA GLY A 162 -20.97 6.53 -8.54
C GLY A 162 -22.19 6.86 -7.66
N CYS A 163 -22.03 7.02 -6.34
CA CYS A 163 -23.16 7.38 -5.45
C CYS A 163 -23.39 8.90 -5.38
N GLN A 164 -22.33 9.71 -5.39
CA GLN A 164 -22.33 11.17 -5.48
C GLN A 164 -21.09 11.60 -6.27
N MET A 165 -21.30 12.07 -7.50
CA MET A 165 -20.30 12.80 -8.27
C MET A 165 -20.37 14.25 -7.80
N ALA A 166 -19.28 14.80 -7.25
CA ALA A 166 -19.22 16.25 -7.01
C ALA A 166 -19.27 16.95 -8.39
N GLN A 167 -20.28 17.80 -8.59
CA GLN A 167 -20.39 18.65 -9.79
C GLN A 167 -19.35 19.76 -9.77
#